data_AF-A0A6L7NM18-F1
#
_entry.id   AF-A0A6L7NM18-F1
#
_cell.length_a   1.000
_cell.length_b   1.000
_cell.length_c   1.000
_cell.angle_alpha   90.00
_cell.angle_beta   90.00
_cell.angle_gamma   90.00
#
_symmetry.space_group_name_H-M   'P 1'
#
loop_
_entity.id
_entity.type
_entity.pdbx_description
1 polymer ?
#
loop_
_entity_poly.entity_id
_entity_poly.type
_entity_poly.pdbx_seq_one_letter_code
_entity_poly.pdbx_strand_id
1 'polypeptide(L)'
;MHIILDEEESLSLLQLVSAQVVDGVELSEEAVEAIREWRNRTMERGSDDLLSFAAALNETLGNKIDEELRRTIRRRDYYRNA
;
A
#
# COMPACT_ATOMS: atom_id res chain seq x y z
N MET A 1 16.43 -0.18 -4.97
CA MET A 1 16.00 -0.38 -3.58
C MET A 1 14.83 -1.33 -3.65
N HIS A 2 14.94 -2.53 -3.10
CA HIS A 2 13.84 -3.48 -3.07
C HIS A 2 13.20 -3.38 -1.69
N ILE A 3 12.06 -2.69 -1.60
CA ILE A 3 11.19 -2.80 -0.43
C ILE A 3 10.30 -3.99 -0.72
N ILE A 4 10.45 -5.04 0.07
CA ILE A 4 9.55 -6.19 0.06
C ILE A 4 8.95 -6.23 1.45
N LEU A 5 7.64 -6.01 1.53
CA LEU A 5 6.87 -6.10 2.75
C LEU A 5 6.47 -7.56 2.96
N ASP A 6 6.70 -8.07 4.15
CA ASP A 6 6.10 -9.32 4.58
C ASP A 6 4.60 -9.15 4.88
N GLU A 7 3.95 -10.24 5.28
CA GLU A 7 2.53 -10.25 5.59
C GLU A 7 2.18 -9.34 6.78
N GLU A 8 3.02 -9.31 7.82
CA GLU A 8 2.79 -8.55 9.04
C GLU A 8 3.00 -7.05 8.81
N GLU A 9 4.00 -6.70 8.01
CA GLU A 9 4.24 -5.33 7.54
C GLU A 9 3.11 -4.84 6.63
N SER A 10 2.62 -5.70 5.73
CA SER A 10 1.48 -5.39 4.85
C SER A 10 0.20 -5.17 5.65
N LEU A 11 -0.06 -6.02 6.65
CA LEU A 11 -1.19 -5.86 7.57
C LEU A 11 -1.10 -4.55 8.36
N SER A 12 0.09 -4.22 8.86
CA SER A 12 0.33 -2.97 9.62
C SER A 12 0.05 -1.73 8.77
N LEU A 13 0.49 -1.72 7.50
CA LEU A 13 0.18 -0.63 6.57
C LEU A 13 -1.30 -0.54 6.27
N LEU A 14 -1.97 -1.67 6.09
CA LEU A 14 -3.41 -1.69 5.84
C LEU A 14 -4.21 -1.12 7.02
N GLN A 15 -3.80 -1.46 8.25
CA GLN A 15 -4.41 -0.90 9.46
C GLN A 15 -4.23 0.62 9.52
N LEU A 16 -3.04 1.12 9.19
CA LEU A 16 -2.76 2.55 9.17
C LEU A 16 -3.59 3.29 8.11
N VAL A 17 -3.65 2.77 6.88
CA VAL A 17 -4.39 3.39 5.79
C VAL A 17 -5.89 3.38 6.07
N SER A 18 -6.43 2.25 6.56
CA SER A 18 -7.85 2.16 6.91
C SER A 18 -8.23 3.11 8.06
N ALA A 19 -7.37 3.26 9.08
CA ALA A 19 -7.56 4.25 10.13
C ALA A 19 -7.60 5.68 9.56
N GLN A 20 -6.65 6.03 8.68
CA GLN A 20 -6.62 7.35 8.05
C GLN A 20 -7.87 7.64 7.21
N VAL A 21 -8.45 6.63 6.57
CA VAL A 21 -9.71 6.77 5.81
C VAL A 21 -10.90 6.99 6.74
N VAL A 22 -10.97 6.25 7.83
CA VAL A 22 -12.04 6.39 8.84
C VAL A 22 -11.97 7.75 9.54
N ASP A 23 -10.78 8.21 9.88
CA ASP A 23 -10.58 9.45 10.63
C ASP A 23 -10.54 10.70 9.74
N GLY A 24 -10.09 10.54 8.49
CA GLY A 24 -9.85 11.65 7.56
C GLY A 24 -11.04 12.02 6.69
N VAL A 25 -12.12 11.23 6.72
CA VAL A 25 -13.31 11.44 5.89
C VAL A 25 -14.55 11.36 6.77
N GLU A 26 -15.50 12.28 6.59
CA GLU A 26 -16.79 12.27 7.30
C GLU A 26 -17.69 11.15 6.72
N LEU A 27 -17.38 9.91 7.10
CA LEU A 27 -18.16 8.73 6.75
C LEU A 27 -19.38 8.58 7.66
N SER A 28 -20.43 7.94 7.15
CA SER A 28 -21.54 7.49 8.00
C SER A 28 -21.05 6.39 8.96
N GLU A 29 -21.74 6.24 10.09
CA GLU A 29 -21.44 5.17 11.07
C GLU A 29 -21.49 3.78 10.43
N GLU A 30 -22.46 3.54 9.53
CA GLU A 30 -22.58 2.30 8.76
C GLU A 30 -21.34 2.03 7.89
N ALA A 31 -20.82 3.06 7.22
CA ALA A 31 -19.63 2.92 6.38
C ALA A 31 -18.37 2.66 7.22
N VAL A 32 -18.24 3.32 8.37
CA VAL A 32 -17.14 3.06 9.32
C VAL A 32 -17.19 1.62 9.81
N GLU A 33 -18.36 1.12 10.17
CA GLU A 33 -18.51 -0.25 10.67
C GLU A 33 -18.23 -1.28 9.56
N ALA A 34 -18.69 -1.05 8.34
CA ALA A 34 -18.39 -1.90 7.20
C ALA A 34 -16.87 -2.01 6.93
N ILE A 35 -16.13 -0.91 7.04
CA ILE A 35 -14.66 -0.91 6.89
C ILE A 35 -14.00 -1.70 8.02
N ARG A 36 -14.47 -1.54 9.27
CA ARG A 36 -13.96 -2.29 10.42
C ARG A 36 -14.23 -3.79 10.30
N GLU A 37 -15.43 -4.17 9.90
CA GLU A 37 -15.83 -5.57 9.70
C GLU A 37 -15.00 -6.21 8.58
N TRP A 38 -14.87 -5.52 7.44
CA TRP A 38 -14.00 -5.96 6.34
C TRP A 38 -12.57 -6.18 6.81
N ARG A 39 -11.97 -5.21 7.53
CA ARG A 39 -10.62 -5.34 8.07
C ARG A 39 -10.47 -6.53 9.00
N ASN A 40 -11.43 -6.75 9.90
CA ASN A 40 -11.33 -7.82 10.88
C ASN A 40 -11.54 -9.23 10.28
N ARG A 41 -12.36 -9.34 9.22
CA ARG A 41 -12.71 -10.62 8.59
C ARG A 41 -11.78 -11.02 7.45
N THR A 42 -11.40 -10.06 6.61
CA THR A 42 -10.66 -10.31 5.36
C THR A 42 -9.15 -10.30 5.60
N MET A 43 -8.67 -9.72 6.70
CA MET A 43 -7.25 -9.47 6.92
C MET A 43 -6.74 -10.15 8.19
N GLU A 44 -7.24 -11.37 8.43
CA GLU A 44 -6.67 -12.26 9.43
C GLU A 44 -5.29 -12.75 8.97
N ARG A 45 -4.37 -12.96 9.92
CA ARG A 45 -3.05 -13.53 9.61
C ARG A 45 -3.20 -14.89 8.93
N GLY A 46 -2.43 -15.11 7.87
CA GLY A 46 -2.45 -16.32 7.06
C GLY A 46 -3.67 -16.47 6.14
N SER A 47 -4.54 -15.46 6.06
CA SER A 47 -5.64 -15.49 5.09
C SER A 47 -5.15 -15.30 3.66
N ASP A 48 -5.76 -16.01 2.71
CA ASP A 48 -5.44 -15.88 1.27
C ASP A 48 -5.63 -14.44 0.77
N ASP A 49 -6.59 -13.72 1.34
CA ASP A 49 -6.88 -12.33 1.02
C ASP A 49 -5.74 -11.41 1.47
N LEU A 50 -5.19 -11.59 2.67
CA LEU A 50 -4.05 -10.81 3.16
C LEU A 50 -2.78 -11.12 2.36
N LEU A 51 -2.55 -12.38 2.00
CA LEU A 51 -1.44 -12.79 1.12
C LEU A 51 -1.55 -12.15 -0.26
N SER A 52 -2.76 -12.15 -0.83
CA SER A 52 -3.04 -11.52 -2.12
C SER A 52 -2.85 -10.00 -2.06
N PHE A 53 -3.30 -9.37 -0.98
CA PHE A 53 -3.08 -7.95 -0.72
C PHE A 53 -1.59 -7.62 -0.61
N ALA A 54 -0.83 -8.39 0.18
CA ALA A 54 0.60 -8.20 0.35
C ALA A 54 1.35 -8.33 -0.99
N ALA A 55 1.01 -9.32 -1.81
CA ALA A 55 1.59 -9.49 -3.14
C ALA A 55 1.31 -8.29 -4.05
N ALA A 56 0.05 -7.84 -4.12
CA ALA A 56 -0.35 -6.70 -4.94
C ALA A 56 0.29 -5.37 -4.48
N LEU A 57 0.41 -5.17 -3.16
CA LEU A 57 1.05 -4.00 -2.57
C LEU A 57 2.54 -3.95 -2.96
N ASN A 58 3.24 -5.07 -2.82
CA ASN A 58 4.65 -5.19 -3.19
C ASN A 58 4.90 -4.92 -4.67
N GLU A 59 4.08 -5.50 -5.55
CA GLU A 59 4.17 -5.25 -7.00
C GLU A 59 3.98 -3.77 -7.33
N THR A 60 2.93 -3.15 -6.74
CA THR A 60 2.60 -1.74 -6.99
C THR A 60 3.71 -0.81 -6.51
N LEU A 61 4.23 -1.05 -5.29
CA LEU A 61 5.34 -0.25 -4.74
C LEU A 61 6.60 -0.41 -5.56
N GLY A 62 6.96 -1.64 -5.96
CA GLY A 62 8.11 -1.90 -6.81
C GLY A 62 8.04 -1.15 -8.13
N ASN A 63 6.91 -1.26 -8.82
CA ASN A 63 6.66 -0.56 -10.08
C ASN A 63 6.79 0.97 -9.93
N LYS A 64 6.26 1.53 -8.83
CA LYS A 64 6.32 2.98 -8.59
C LYS A 64 7.74 3.46 -8.31
N ILE A 65 8.50 2.73 -7.49
CA ILE A 65 9.90 3.04 -7.19
C ILE A 65 10.74 2.99 -8.47
N ASP A 66 10.55 1.96 -9.29
CA ASP A 66 11.26 1.81 -10.56
C ASP A 66 10.94 2.94 -11.54
N GLU A 67 9.67 3.36 -11.61
CA GLU A 67 9.27 4.51 -12.43
C GLU A 67 9.99 5.80 -12.00
N GLU A 68 10.00 6.11 -10.71
CA GLU A 68 10.66 7.32 -10.19
C GLU A 68 12.18 7.26 -10.35
N LEU A 69 12.78 6.07 -10.20
CA LEU A 69 14.20 5.87 -10.47
C LEU A 69 14.52 6.14 -11.94
N ARG A 70 13.72 5.60 -12.88
CA ARG A 70 13.87 5.87 -14.33
C ARG A 70 13.73 7.35 -14.65
N ARG A 71 12.75 8.05 -14.06
CA ARG A 71 12.56 9.50 -14.23
C ARG A 71 13.77 10.29 -13.72
N THR A 72 14.37 9.86 -12.61
CA THR A 72 15.54 10.52 -12.01
C THR A 72 16.79 10.32 -12.85
N ILE A 73 17.06 9.10 -13.31
CA ILE A 73 18.18 8.80 -14.23
C ILE A 73 18.04 9.63 -15.51
N ARG A 74 16.85 9.65 -16.12
CA ARG A 74 16.59 10.42 -17.34
C ARG A 74 16.86 11.92 -17.16
N ARG A 75 16.45 12.51 -16.04
CA ARG A 75 16.72 13.92 -15.71
C ARG A 75 18.22 14.17 -15.53
N ARG A 76 18.94 13.29 -14.84
CA ARG A 76 20.39 13.42 -14.66
C ARG A 76 21.13 13.38 -16.00
N ASP A 77 20.75 12.45 -16.87
CA ASP A 77 21.40 12.30 -18.18
C ASP A 77 21.07 13.48 -19.12
N TYR A 78 19.91 14.14 -18.94
CA TYR A 78 19.60 15.41 -19.62
C TYR A 78 20.59 16.52 -19.22
N TYR A 79 20.82 16.73 -17.92
CA TYR A 79 21.77 17.76 -17.45
C TYR A 79 23.25 17.43 -17.72
N ARG A 80 23.58 16.16 -17.97
CA ARG A 80 24.97 15.74 -18.27
C ARG A 80 25.33 15.91 -19.75
N ASN A 81 24.33 15.98 -20.63
CA ASN A 81 24.51 16.10 -22.09
C ASN A 81 24.07 17.46 -22.64
N ALA A 82 23.69 18.41 -21.77
CA ALA A 82 23.36 19.80 -22.08
C ALA A 82 24.55 20.71 -21.71
#